data_AF-A0A1X0R1Z4-F1
#
_entry.id   AF-A0A1X0R1Z4-F1
#
_cell.length_a   1.000
_cell.length_b   1.000
_cell.length_c   1.000
_cell.angle_alpha   90.00
_cell.angle_beta   90.00
_cell.angle_gamma   90.00
#
_symmetry.space_group_name_H-M   'P 1'
#
loop_
_entity.id
_entity.type
_entity.pdbx_description
1 polymer ?
#
loop_
_entity_poly.entity_id
_entity_poly.type
_entity_poly.pdbx_seq_one_letter_code
_entity_poly.pdbx_strand_id
1 'polypeptide(L)'
;VYLIDEYKTSRCCPTCHNESLHTFRRVPNPRPYQRERYSTVVCHGLLRCTNLYCKLAMAAPDRYHLWNRDVAACLNYMHILRRLRRNDMVPHKLRRVAVAPARR
;
A
#
# COMPACT_ATOMS: atom_id res chain seq x y z
N VAL A 1 -4.70 2.52 23.76
CA VAL A 1 -4.29 2.75 22.35
C VAL A 1 -3.32 1.65 21.97
N TYR A 2 -3.54 0.95 20.84
CA TYR A 2 -2.58 -0.05 20.33
C TYR A 2 -1.59 0.64 19.40
N LEU A 3 -0.29 0.39 19.59
CA LEU A 3 0.75 0.84 18.67
C LEU A 3 0.93 -0.23 17.59
N ILE A 4 0.69 0.13 16.33
CA ILE A 4 0.86 -0.76 15.16
C ILE A 4 1.98 -0.18 14.31
N ASP A 5 2.93 -1.03 13.88
CA ASP A 5 3.94 -0.64 12.89
C ASP A 5 3.28 -0.45 11.51
N GLU A 6 3.49 0.70 10.88
CA GLU A 6 3.02 1.05 9.53
C GLU A 6 3.78 0.31 8.42
N TYR A 7 4.71 -0.57 8.76
CA TYR A 7 5.54 -1.26 7.79
C TYR A 7 4.76 -1.88 6.62
N LYS A 8 4.97 -1.32 5.43
CA LYS A 8 4.37 -1.72 4.14
C LYS A 8 2.85 -1.72 4.07
N THR A 9 2.13 -1.17 5.05
CA THR A 9 0.65 -1.16 5.05
C THR A 9 0.06 -0.40 3.85
N SER A 10 0.73 0.65 3.36
CA SER A 10 0.30 1.38 2.16
C SER A 10 0.75 0.72 0.84
N ARG A 11 1.64 -0.27 0.89
CA ARG A 11 2.20 -0.98 -0.29
C ARG A 11 1.55 -2.34 -0.51
N CYS A 12 0.97 -2.93 0.54
CA CYS A 12 0.23 -4.19 0.46
C CYS A 12 -1.22 -3.97 0.00
N CYS A 13 -1.66 -4.74 -0.99
CA CYS A 13 -3.04 -4.71 -1.45
C CYS A 13 -3.95 -5.41 -0.41
N PRO A 14 -5.02 -4.75 0.07
CA PRO A 14 -5.95 -5.35 1.02
C PRO A 14 -6.69 -6.60 0.51
N THR A 15 -6.78 -6.78 -0.81
CA THR A 15 -7.50 -7.92 -1.43
C THR A 15 -6.63 -9.15 -1.60
N CYS A 16 -5.45 -9.03 -2.22
CA CYS A 16 -4.55 -10.19 -2.42
C CYS A 16 -3.50 -10.35 -1.33
N HIS A 17 -3.46 -9.44 -0.36
CA HIS A 17 -2.49 -9.43 0.75
C HIS A 17 -1.03 -9.56 0.27
N ASN A 18 -0.71 -9.03 -0.91
CA ASN A 18 0.64 -8.98 -1.48
C ASN A 18 1.11 -7.53 -1.58
N GLU A 19 2.42 -7.32 -1.45
CA GLU A 19 3.06 -6.04 -1.75
C GLU A 19 3.02 -5.79 -3.27
N SER A 20 1.91 -5.22 -3.72
CA SER A 20 1.56 -5.12 -5.15
C SER A 20 0.93 -3.78 -5.51
N LEU A 21 0.85 -2.83 -4.57
CA LEU A 21 0.37 -1.49 -4.82
C LEU A 21 1.52 -0.59 -5.26
N HIS A 22 1.37 0.05 -6.41
CA HIS A 22 2.38 0.95 -6.98
C HIS A 22 1.75 2.27 -7.44
N THR A 23 2.54 3.35 -7.35
CA THR A 23 2.18 4.63 -7.98
C THR A 23 2.27 4.51 -9.50
N PHE A 24 1.33 5.10 -10.22
CA PHE A 24 1.29 5.03 -11.69
C PHE A 24 0.88 6.35 -12.34
N ARG A 25 0.01 7.12 -11.67
CA ARG A 25 -0.55 8.35 -12.24
C ARG A 25 0.42 9.50 -12.04
N ARG A 26 0.70 10.25 -13.10
CA ARG A 26 1.29 11.59 -13.02
C ARG A 26 0.20 12.65 -13.17
N VAL A 27 0.32 13.73 -12.44
CA VAL A 27 -0.62 14.87 -12.46
C VAL A 27 0.16 16.17 -12.64
N PRO A 28 -0.45 17.25 -13.17
CA PRO A 28 0.17 18.56 -13.16
C PRO A 28 0.63 18.92 -11.75
N ASN A 29 1.80 19.55 -11.64
CA ASN A 29 2.34 19.89 -10.33
C ASN A 29 1.35 20.80 -9.58
N PRO A 30 0.86 20.40 -8.40
CA PRO A 30 -0.11 21.18 -7.65
C PRO A 30 0.47 22.53 -7.19
N ARG A 31 1.78 22.71 -7.21
CA ARG A 31 2.48 23.96 -6.89
C ARG A 31 2.72 24.76 -8.18
N PRO A 32 1.94 25.82 -8.48
CA PRO A 32 2.00 26.50 -9.77
C PRO A 32 3.38 27.08 -10.08
N TYR A 33 4.02 27.69 -9.08
CA TYR A 33 5.37 28.26 -9.18
C TYR A 33 6.48 27.23 -9.48
N GLN A 34 6.21 25.93 -9.32
CA GLN A 34 7.16 24.87 -9.66
C GLN A 34 6.92 24.27 -11.04
N ARG A 35 5.83 24.62 -11.74
CA ARG A 35 5.43 23.98 -13.00
C ARG A 35 6.40 24.23 -14.14
N GLU A 36 7.07 25.37 -14.14
CA GLU A 36 8.06 25.72 -15.17
C GLU A 36 9.22 24.70 -15.17
N ARG A 37 9.76 24.38 -13.99
CA ARG A 37 10.87 23.42 -13.84
C ARG A 37 10.40 21.97 -13.67
N TYR A 38 9.23 21.76 -13.07
CA TYR A 38 8.65 20.47 -12.74
C TYR A 38 7.16 20.45 -13.10
N SER A 39 6.85 20.26 -14.38
CA SER A 39 5.49 20.36 -14.92
C SER A 39 4.52 19.32 -14.36
N THR A 40 4.99 18.10 -14.12
CA THR A 40 4.18 16.99 -13.58
C THR A 40 4.87 16.25 -12.45
N VAL A 41 4.08 15.81 -11.48
CA VAL A 41 4.51 15.02 -10.31
C VAL A 41 3.78 13.70 -10.23
N VAL A 42 4.36 12.73 -9.53
CA VAL A 42 3.69 11.45 -9.25
C VAL A 42 2.58 11.68 -8.24
N CYS A 43 1.38 11.17 -8.54
CA CYS A 43 0.27 11.13 -7.60
C CYS A 43 0.50 9.99 -6.61
N HIS A 44 0.89 10.33 -5.38
CA HIS A 44 1.18 9.34 -4.34
C HIS A 44 -0.08 8.78 -3.65
N GLY A 45 -1.19 9.51 -3.67
CA GLY A 45 -2.44 9.10 -3.00
C GLY A 45 -3.24 8.03 -3.76
N LEU A 46 -2.95 7.79 -5.04
CA LEU A 46 -3.64 6.80 -5.86
C LEU A 46 -2.68 5.70 -6.32
N LEU A 47 -3.00 4.46 -5.95
CA LEU A 47 -2.18 3.29 -6.19
C LEU A 47 -2.91 2.29 -7.08
N ARG A 48 -2.12 1.53 -7.83
CA ARG A 48 -2.59 0.46 -8.72
C ARG A 48 -2.06 -0.87 -8.22
N CYS A 49 -2.94 -1.86 -8.12
CA CYS A 49 -2.55 -3.25 -7.86
C CYS A 49 -2.00 -3.90 -9.14
N THR A 50 -0.79 -4.46 -9.08
CA THR A 50 -0.15 -5.19 -10.19
C THR A 50 -0.48 -6.68 -10.19
N ASN A 51 -1.03 -7.21 -9.11
CA ASN A 51 -1.36 -8.63 -8.96
C ASN A 51 -2.47 -9.05 -9.94
N LEU A 52 -2.22 -10.11 -10.74
CA LEU A 52 -3.14 -10.61 -11.76
C LEU A 52 -4.47 -11.09 -11.18
N TYR A 53 -4.46 -11.76 -10.03
CA TYR A 53 -5.68 -12.20 -9.36
C TYR A 53 -6.59 -11.01 -9.02
N CYS A 54 -6.01 -9.91 -8.51
CA CYS A 54 -6.79 -8.69 -8.24
C CYS A 54 -7.37 -8.02 -9.48
N LYS A 55 -6.73 -8.19 -10.64
CA LYS A 55 -7.26 -7.68 -11.92
C LYS A 55 -8.42 -8.54 -12.41
N LEU A 56 -8.26 -9.86 -12.35
CA LEU A 56 -9.26 -10.82 -12.80
C LEU A 56 -10.50 -10.87 -11.90
N ALA A 57 -10.35 -10.60 -10.59
CA ALA A 57 -11.46 -10.55 -9.65
C ALA A 57 -12.42 -9.37 -9.89
N MET A 58 -12.04 -8.39 -10.72
CA MET A 58 -12.95 -7.32 -11.11
C MET A 58 -13.81 -7.77 -12.29
N ALA A 59 -15.13 -7.57 -12.19
CA ALA A 59 -16.11 -7.85 -13.26
C ALA A 59 -15.94 -6.97 -14.53
N ALA A 60 -14.78 -6.32 -14.69
CA ALA A 60 -14.42 -5.47 -15.81
C ALA A 60 -12.93 -5.71 -16.15
N PRO A 61 -12.61 -6.52 -17.18
CA PRO A 61 -11.24 -6.92 -17.50
C PRO A 61 -10.32 -5.78 -17.96
N ASP A 62 -10.88 -4.60 -18.27
CA ASP A 62 -10.14 -3.40 -18.66
C ASP A 62 -9.76 -2.50 -17.47
N ARG A 63 -10.24 -2.81 -16.24
CA ARG A 63 -10.02 -1.95 -15.07
C ARG A 63 -8.92 -2.51 -14.20
N TYR A 64 -7.88 -1.72 -14.03
CA TYR A 64 -6.94 -1.95 -12.94
C TYR A 64 -7.64 -1.82 -11.59
N HIS A 65 -7.30 -2.68 -10.63
CA HIS A 65 -7.75 -2.51 -9.26
C HIS A 65 -6.99 -1.34 -8.61
N LEU A 66 -7.70 -0.23 -8.41
CA LEU A 66 -7.17 1.01 -7.85
C LEU A 66 -7.47 1.11 -6.35
N TRP A 67 -6.54 1.70 -5.62
CA TRP A 67 -6.65 1.95 -4.19
C TRP A 67 -6.26 3.39 -3.88
N ASN A 68 -7.07 4.07 -3.05
CA ASN A 68 -6.55 5.20 -2.30
C ASN A 68 -5.50 4.67 -1.29
N ARG A 69 -4.36 5.35 -1.19
CA ARG A 69 -3.23 4.94 -0.35
C ARG A 69 -3.62 4.79 1.12
N ASP A 70 -4.35 5.76 1.65
CA ASP A 70 -4.71 5.81 3.06
C ASP A 70 -5.78 4.77 3.40
N VAL A 71 -6.76 4.59 2.49
CA VAL A 71 -7.75 3.51 2.62
C VAL A 71 -7.07 2.14 2.63
N ALA A 72 -6.08 1.91 1.76
CA ALA A 72 -5.33 0.65 1.77
C ALA A 72 -4.56 0.44 3.09
N ALA A 73 -3.90 1.48 3.60
CA ALA A 73 -3.21 1.43 4.89
C ALA A 73 -4.17 1.12 6.05
N CYS A 74 -5.31 1.82 6.12
CA CYS A 74 -6.36 1.61 7.12
C CYS A 74 -6.91 0.18 7.09
N LEU A 75 -7.18 -0.38 5.91
CA LEU A 75 -7.66 -1.76 5.79
C LEU A 75 -6.60 -2.76 6.26
N ASN A 76 -5.32 -2.51 5.99
CA ASN A 76 -4.24 -3.35 6.49
C ASN A 76 -4.05 -3.23 8.01
N TYR A 77 -4.22 -2.05 8.61
CA TYR A 77 -4.27 -1.91 10.08
C TYR A 77 -5.41 -2.72 10.68
N MET A 78 -6.60 -2.64 10.10
CA MET A 78 -7.75 -3.43 10.54
C MET A 78 -7.49 -4.94 10.40
N HIS A 79 -6.79 -5.36 9.34
CA HIS A 79 -6.38 -6.75 9.18
C HIS A 79 -5.42 -7.20 10.30
N ILE A 80 -4.40 -6.39 10.62
CA ILE A 80 -3.48 -6.65 11.73
C ILE A 80 -4.24 -6.74 13.06
N LEU A 81 -5.09 -5.76 13.37
CA LEU A 81 -5.89 -5.74 14.60
C LEU A 81 -6.82 -6.94 14.73
N ARG A 82 -7.43 -7.39 13.64
CA ARG A 82 -8.27 -8.60 13.63
C ARG A 82 -7.46 -9.86 13.91
N ARG A 83 -6.22 -9.96 13.40
CA ARG A 83 -5.32 -11.08 13.69
C ARG A 83 -4.87 -11.07 15.14
N LEU A 84 -4.38 -9.94 15.64
CA LEU A 84 -3.97 -9.81 17.04
C LEU A 84 -5.10 -10.13 18.03
N ARG A 85 -6.33 -9.68 17.74
CA ARG A 85 -7.51 -10.01 18.57
C ARG A 85 -7.83 -11.51 18.61
N ARG A 86 -7.45 -12.27 17.59
CA ARG A 86 -7.58 -13.73 17.54
C ARG A 86 -6.37 -14.46 18.14
N ASN A 87 -5.45 -13.73 18.78
CA ASN A 87 -4.15 -14.23 19.24
C ASN A 87 -3.28 -14.78 18.10
N ASP A 88 -3.53 -14.35 16.85
CA ASP A 88 -2.68 -14.65 15.70
C ASP A 88 -1.50 -13.67 15.60
N MET A 89 -0.48 -14.06 14.85
CA MET A 89 0.65 -13.19 14.51
C MET A 89 0.31 -12.14 13.46
N VAL A 90 1.02 -11.01 13.51
CA VAL A 90 1.06 -10.02 12.42
C VAL A 90 1.49 -10.71 11.12
N PRO A 91 0.77 -10.51 10.00
CA PRO A 91 1.11 -11.11 8.72
C PRO A 91 2.56 -10.83 8.32
N HIS A 92 3.26 -11.85 7.80
CA HIS A 92 4.68 -11.76 7.45
C HIS A 92 5.03 -10.55 6.56
N LYS A 93 4.15 -10.19 5.62
CA LYS A 93 4.39 -9.08 4.68
C LYS A 93 4.25 -7.70 5.31
N LEU A 94 3.57 -7.62 6.46
CA LEU A 94 3.30 -6.40 7.23
C LEU A 94 4.16 -6.31 8.50
N ARG A 95 5.14 -7.20 8.67
CA ARG A 95 6.08 -7.16 9.79
C ARG A 95 7.50 -6.98 9.29
N ARG A 96 8.31 -6.25 10.04
CA ARG A 96 9.76 -6.25 9.84
C ARG A 96 10.31 -7.60 10.32
N VAL A 97 11.21 -8.19 9.55
CA VAL A 97 12.05 -9.28 10.06
C VAL A 97 13.13 -8.62 10.91
N ALA A 98 13.16 -8.92 12.21
CA ALA A 98 14.25 -8.49 13.05
C ALA A 98 15.53 -9.22 12.60
N VAL A 99 16.43 -8.51 11.94
CA VAL A 99 17.78 -9.01 11.68
C VAL A 99 18.57 -8.77 12.96
N ALA A 100 19.07 -9.83 13.59
CA ALA A 100 19.93 -9.69 14.75
C ALA A 100 21.13 -8.80 14.39
N PRO A 101 21.54 -7.85 15.24
CA PRO A 101 22.69 -7.02 14.96
C PRO A 101 23.92 -7.93 14.81
N ALA A 102 24.58 -7.86 13.65
CA ALA A 102 25.86 -8.52 13.46
C ALA A 102 26.83 -7.93 14.47
N ARG A 103 27.33 -8.76 15.40
CA ARG A 103 28.42 -8.37 16.29
C ARG A 103 29.62 -8.00 15.40
N ARG A 104 30.04 -6.73 15.48
CA ARG A 104 31.30 -6.26 14.90
C ARG A 104 32.47 -6.83 15.67
#